data_AF-A0A840QKL8-F1
#
_entry.id   AF-A0A840QKL8-F1
#
_cell.length_a   1.000
_cell.length_b   1.000
_cell.length_c   1.000
_cell.angle_alpha   90.00
_cell.angle_beta   90.00
_cell.angle_gamma   90.00
#
_symmetry.space_group_name_H-M   'P 1'
#
loop_
_entity.id
_entity.type
_entity.pdbx_description
1 polymer ?
#
loop_
_entity_poly.entity_id
_entity_poly.type
_entity_poly.pdbx_seq_one_letter_code
_entity_poly.pdbx_strand_id
1 'polypeptide(L)'
;MATKYDVLINNGLASGSDILKSSKYDTNLGLNMAEDARRLSDGLITEEEFVNKYQESVSKEFNQKLEYQAAVGNDNTGVKWGMVIDLRKCVGCETCTVSCKAENRTPPGVTYNQVFIEEEGTFPNVSRTNIPRPCMHCDRPPCASVCPVRATYKAENGIVVQDSDRCIGCRYCMVACPYGARSFDFGENYDEMLGFEDMQSPEHGMDRGEREDGKSPIGTVRKCNFCFHRLERGEEPACVETCIGDARYFGDLNDPESTVSKLASSSRAFRLKEEYGTEPRVYYLR
;
A
#
# COMPACT_ATOMS: atom_id res chain seq x y z
N MET A 1 14.72 -17.23 1.41
CA MET A 1 14.87 -17.48 -0.05
C MET A 1 13.68 -16.79 -0.70
N ALA A 2 13.89 -15.87 -1.63
CA ALA A 2 12.78 -15.12 -2.24
C ALA A 2 11.84 -16.09 -2.97
N THR A 3 10.53 -15.95 -2.76
CA THR A 3 9.54 -16.76 -3.48
C THR A 3 9.49 -16.31 -4.95
N LYS A 4 9.01 -17.16 -5.86
CA LYS A 4 8.79 -16.76 -7.27
C LYS A 4 7.90 -15.51 -7.38
N TYR A 5 6.95 -15.36 -6.45
CA TYR A 5 6.07 -14.20 -6.34
C TYR A 5 6.82 -12.91 -5.97
N ASP A 6 7.82 -13.00 -5.09
CA ASP A 6 8.64 -11.85 -4.69
C ASP A 6 9.51 -11.34 -5.84
N VAL A 7 10.00 -12.26 -6.68
CA VAL A 7 10.76 -11.96 -7.90
C VAL A 7 9.86 -11.24 -8.91
N LEU A 8 8.66 -11.79 -9.17
CA LEU A 8 7.70 -11.19 -10.09
C LEU A 8 7.32 -9.76 -9.66
N ILE A 9 7.11 -9.53 -8.37
CA ILE A 9 6.84 -8.19 -7.85
C ILE A 9 8.05 -7.27 -8.05
N ASN A 10 9.26 -7.73 -7.71
CA ASN A 10 10.50 -6.94 -7.85
C ASN A 10 10.72 -6.47 -9.29
N ASN A 11 10.47 -7.34 -10.28
CA ASN A 11 10.63 -7.01 -11.70
C ASN A 11 9.71 -5.88 -12.15
N GLY A 12 8.56 -5.71 -11.49
CA GLY A 12 7.61 -4.64 -11.77
C GLY A 12 7.79 -3.38 -10.92
N LEU A 13 8.78 -3.33 -10.02
CA LEU A 13 9.05 -2.15 -9.20
C LEU A 13 9.87 -1.11 -9.98
N ALA A 14 9.45 0.14 -9.92
CA ALA A 14 10.27 1.25 -10.38
C ALA A 14 11.48 1.43 -9.45
N SER A 15 12.62 1.84 -10.03
CA SER A 15 13.82 2.13 -9.25
C SER A 15 13.55 3.27 -8.26
N GLY A 16 13.98 3.09 -7.01
CA GLY A 16 13.85 4.12 -5.97
C GLY A 16 14.51 5.44 -6.36
N SER A 17 15.63 5.39 -7.08
CA SER A 17 16.29 6.59 -7.57
C SER A 17 15.45 7.32 -8.62
N ASP A 18 14.75 6.59 -9.51
CA ASP A 18 13.88 7.20 -10.52
C ASP A 18 12.64 7.85 -9.91
N ILE A 19 12.08 7.25 -8.85
CA ILE A 19 10.96 7.82 -8.08
C ILE A 19 11.35 9.18 -7.46
N LEU A 20 12.57 9.28 -6.94
CA LEU A 20 13.07 10.46 -6.23
C LEU A 20 13.74 11.50 -7.13
N LYS A 21 14.22 11.14 -8.33
CA LYS A 21 14.84 12.08 -9.28
C LYS A 21 13.96 13.27 -9.63
N SER A 22 12.65 13.06 -9.73
CA SER A 22 11.68 14.13 -10.01
C SER A 22 11.11 14.77 -8.74
N SER A 23 11.68 14.47 -7.59
CA SER A 23 11.35 15.07 -6.29
C SER A 23 12.26 16.26 -6.02
N LYS A 24 11.74 17.29 -5.34
CA LYS A 24 12.53 18.46 -4.91
C LYS A 24 13.38 18.20 -3.65
N TYR A 25 13.36 16.97 -3.15
CA TYR A 25 13.93 16.53 -1.87
C TYR A 25 15.18 15.67 -2.09
N ASP A 26 15.99 15.48 -1.05
CA ASP A 26 17.27 14.78 -1.08
C ASP A 26 17.09 13.29 -1.40
N THR A 27 17.56 12.90 -2.58
CA THR A 27 17.45 11.51 -3.05
C THR A 27 18.25 10.54 -2.18
N ASN A 28 19.44 10.94 -1.72
CA ASN A 28 20.29 10.07 -0.90
C ASN A 28 19.70 9.88 0.49
N LEU A 29 19.16 10.95 1.08
CA LEU A 29 18.46 10.84 2.35
C LEU A 29 17.27 9.88 2.23
N GLY A 30 16.42 10.06 1.20
CA GLY A 30 15.27 9.20 0.96
C GLY A 30 15.63 7.72 0.77
N LEU A 31 16.69 7.42 0.02
CA LEU A 31 17.17 6.05 -0.19
C LEU A 31 17.70 5.42 1.10
N ASN A 32 18.54 6.16 1.84
CA ASN A 32 19.13 5.67 3.08
C ASN A 32 18.05 5.44 4.15
N MET A 33 17.11 6.37 4.31
CA MET A 33 15.99 6.22 5.23
C MET A 33 15.10 5.04 4.85
N ALA A 34 14.87 4.81 3.56
CA ALA A 34 14.07 3.68 3.07
C ALA A 34 14.71 2.32 3.39
N GLU A 35 16.03 2.21 3.24
CA GLU A 35 16.77 0.99 3.59
C GLU A 35 16.73 0.73 5.10
N ASP A 36 17.07 1.73 5.90
CA ASP A 36 17.07 1.58 7.36
C ASP A 36 15.66 1.41 7.92
N ALA A 37 14.61 1.97 7.31
CA ALA A 37 13.24 1.73 7.72
C ALA A 37 12.81 0.26 7.50
N ARG A 38 13.33 -0.41 6.46
CA ARG A 38 13.13 -1.86 6.28
C ARG A 38 13.88 -2.66 7.34
N ARG A 39 15.12 -2.26 7.66
CA ARG A 39 15.91 -2.88 8.75
C ARG A 39 15.26 -2.69 10.11
N LEU A 40 14.64 -1.54 10.35
CA LEU A 40 13.85 -1.25 11.55
C LEU A 40 12.63 -2.17 11.64
N SER A 41 11.94 -2.39 10.53
CA SER A 41 10.81 -3.32 10.47
C SER A 41 11.22 -4.76 10.81
N ASP A 42 12.38 -5.18 10.30
CA ASP A 42 13.02 -6.48 10.57
C ASP A 42 13.61 -6.59 11.99
N GLY A 43 13.66 -5.50 12.75
CA GLY A 43 14.22 -5.48 14.11
C GLY A 43 15.75 -5.48 14.17
N LEU A 44 16.43 -5.20 13.06
CA LEU A 44 17.90 -5.10 12.98
C LEU A 44 18.46 -3.81 13.56
N ILE A 45 17.63 -2.77 13.66
CA ILE A 45 17.94 -1.50 14.31
C ILE A 45 16.76 -1.10 15.18
N THR A 46 17.01 -0.29 16.20
CA THR A 46 16.01 0.25 17.11
C THR A 46 15.43 1.57 16.62
N GLU A 47 14.26 1.93 17.15
CA GLU A 47 13.60 3.21 16.86
C GLU A 47 14.48 4.40 17.27
N GLU A 48 15.18 4.28 18.41
CA GLU A 48 16.10 5.30 18.89
C GLU A 48 17.30 5.48 17.95
N GLU A 49 17.92 4.39 17.49
CA GLU A 49 19.01 4.45 16.51
C GLU A 49 18.56 5.12 15.20
N PHE A 50 17.37 4.77 14.72
CA PHE A 50 16.80 5.35 13.50
C PHE A 50 16.56 6.86 13.66
N VAL A 51 15.91 7.27 14.75
CA VAL A 51 15.63 8.69 15.02
C VAL A 51 16.93 9.47 15.20
N ASN A 52 17.86 8.99 16.02
CA ASN A 52 19.14 9.66 16.26
C ASN A 52 19.96 9.84 14.97
N LYS A 53 19.90 8.86 14.06
CA LYS A 53 20.62 8.93 12.78
C LYS A 53 20.04 9.97 11.81
N TYR A 54 18.72 10.12 11.76
CA TYR A 54 18.06 10.90 10.71
C TYR A 54 17.43 12.22 11.18
N GLN A 55 17.29 12.44 12.49
CA GLN A 55 16.62 13.62 13.06
C GLN A 55 17.22 14.94 12.55
N GLU A 56 18.54 15.08 12.51
CA GLU A 56 19.19 16.32 12.07
C GLU A 56 18.92 16.60 10.59
N SER A 57 19.12 15.59 9.72
CA SER A 57 18.87 15.70 8.29
C SER A 57 17.40 16.00 7.97
N VAL A 58 16.48 15.32 8.66
CA VAL A 58 15.03 15.55 8.50
C VAL A 58 14.64 16.95 8.99
N SER A 59 15.19 17.40 10.12
CA SER A 59 14.91 18.76 10.63
C SER A 59 15.40 19.83 9.65
N LYS A 60 16.59 19.64 9.07
CA LYS A 60 17.18 20.56 8.10
C LYS A 60 16.37 20.64 6.80
N GLU A 61 15.89 19.50 6.31
CA GLU A 61 15.19 19.43 5.03
C GLU A 61 13.70 19.80 5.14
N PHE A 62 13.02 19.31 6.18
CA PHE A 62 11.56 19.40 6.30
C PHE A 62 11.08 20.38 7.37
N ASN A 63 11.97 20.89 8.22
CA ASN A 63 11.62 21.70 9.40
C ASN A 63 10.60 20.98 10.31
N GLN A 64 10.79 19.67 10.48
CA GLN A 64 9.93 18.79 11.27
C GLN A 64 10.76 17.94 12.23
N LYS A 65 10.13 17.54 13.34
CA LYS A 65 10.70 16.54 14.24
C LYS A 65 10.34 15.16 13.73
N LEU A 66 11.33 14.27 13.61
CA LEU A 66 11.10 12.88 13.24
C LEU A 66 10.55 12.15 14.46
N GLU A 67 9.26 11.87 14.43
CA GLU A 67 8.60 11.07 15.45
C GLU A 67 8.24 9.71 14.87
N TYR A 68 8.76 8.66 15.50
CA TYR A 68 8.41 7.31 15.14
C TYR A 68 7.05 6.94 15.74
N GLN A 69 6.11 6.58 14.88
CA GLN A 69 4.82 5.98 15.27
C GLN A 69 4.42 4.92 14.24
N ALA A 70 5.10 3.77 14.23
CA ALA A 70 4.71 2.67 13.35
C ALA A 70 3.96 1.54 14.09
N ALA A 71 4.09 1.45 15.42
CA ALA A 71 3.42 0.42 16.22
C ALA A 71 2.38 1.05 17.16
N VAL A 72 1.11 1.07 16.75
CA VAL A 72 0.03 0.98 17.75
C VAL A 72 0.20 -0.38 18.40
N GLY A 73 0.25 -0.40 19.74
CA GLY A 73 0.43 -1.61 20.54
C GLY A 73 -0.50 -2.74 20.09
N ASN A 74 -0.06 -3.97 20.33
CA ASN A 74 -0.74 -5.20 19.94
C ASN A 74 -1.95 -5.47 20.86
N ASP A 75 -2.83 -4.49 20.99
CA ASP A 75 -4.04 -4.60 21.79
C ASP A 75 -5.06 -5.37 20.97
N ASN A 76 -5.25 -6.64 21.32
CA ASN A 76 -6.27 -7.54 20.76
C ASN A 76 -7.72 -7.09 21.08
N THR A 77 -7.93 -5.84 21.48
CA THR A 77 -9.19 -5.30 21.99
C THR A 77 -10.00 -4.55 20.93
N GLY A 78 -9.61 -4.64 19.65
CA GLY A 78 -10.33 -4.01 18.53
C GLY A 78 -10.27 -4.83 17.23
N VAL A 79 -10.99 -4.35 16.21
CA VAL A 79 -11.08 -4.98 14.89
C VAL A 79 -9.73 -4.88 14.17
N LYS A 80 -9.19 -6.00 13.73
CA LYS A 80 -7.92 -6.06 12.98
C LYS A 80 -8.19 -6.43 11.53
N TRP A 81 -8.38 -5.43 10.68
CA TRP A 81 -8.65 -5.68 9.25
C TRP A 81 -7.50 -6.38 8.54
N GLY A 82 -7.83 -7.43 7.79
CA GLY A 82 -6.91 -8.17 6.93
C GLY A 82 -7.58 -8.66 5.65
N MET A 83 -6.75 -9.09 4.71
CA MET A 83 -7.20 -9.65 3.44
C MET A 83 -6.51 -10.98 3.17
N VAL A 84 -7.23 -11.96 2.64
CA VAL A 84 -6.66 -13.20 2.14
C VAL A 84 -6.95 -13.31 0.65
N ILE A 85 -5.95 -13.71 -0.13
CA ILE A 85 -6.06 -13.87 -1.59
C ILE A 85 -5.69 -15.32 -1.98
N ASP A 86 -6.65 -16.11 -2.46
CA ASP A 86 -6.39 -17.46 -2.99
C ASP A 86 -5.90 -17.38 -4.44
N LEU A 87 -4.61 -17.63 -4.64
CA LEU A 87 -3.97 -17.55 -5.95
C LEU A 87 -4.45 -18.67 -6.90
N ARG A 88 -4.97 -19.79 -6.38
CA ARG A 88 -5.55 -20.85 -7.22
C ARG A 88 -6.86 -20.43 -7.88
N LYS A 89 -7.59 -19.51 -7.26
CA LYS A 89 -8.85 -18.95 -7.78
C LYS A 89 -8.64 -17.71 -8.64
N CYS A 90 -7.46 -17.10 -8.58
CA CYS A 90 -7.17 -15.86 -9.30
C CYS A 90 -6.87 -16.14 -10.79
N VAL A 91 -7.83 -15.79 -11.66
CA VAL A 91 -7.68 -15.94 -13.12
C VAL A 91 -6.95 -14.77 -13.79
N GLY A 92 -6.59 -13.73 -13.05
CA GLY A 92 -5.88 -12.55 -13.58
C GLY A 92 -6.75 -11.67 -14.48
N CYS A 93 -8.05 -11.55 -14.19
CA CYS A 93 -9.02 -10.77 -14.96
C CYS A 93 -8.97 -9.25 -14.75
N GLU A 94 -8.17 -8.78 -13.78
CA GLU A 94 -8.02 -7.36 -13.45
C GLU A 94 -9.31 -6.61 -13.01
N THR A 95 -10.44 -7.30 -12.78
CA THR A 95 -11.66 -6.66 -12.27
C THR A 95 -11.40 -5.90 -10.97
N CYS A 96 -10.60 -6.48 -10.08
CA CYS A 96 -10.17 -5.87 -8.83
C CYS A 96 -9.32 -4.60 -8.97
N THR A 97 -8.67 -4.42 -10.12
CA THR A 97 -7.94 -3.19 -10.49
C THR A 97 -8.96 -2.12 -10.88
N VAL A 98 -9.81 -2.45 -11.85
CA VAL A 98 -10.79 -1.51 -12.43
C VAL A 98 -11.82 -1.05 -11.39
N SER A 99 -12.37 -1.97 -10.59
CA SER A 99 -13.33 -1.62 -9.55
C SER A 99 -12.72 -0.72 -8.48
N CYS A 100 -11.46 -0.95 -8.13
CA CYS A 100 -10.75 -0.10 -7.18
C CYS A 100 -10.50 1.30 -7.76
N LYS A 101 -10.18 1.40 -9.05
CA LYS A 101 -10.05 2.69 -9.75
C LYS A 101 -11.36 3.47 -9.78
N ALA A 102 -12.47 2.79 -10.10
CA ALA A 102 -13.80 3.40 -10.13
C ALA A 102 -14.22 3.89 -8.74
N GLU A 103 -14.08 3.03 -7.72
CA GLU A 103 -14.49 3.34 -6.35
C GLU A 103 -13.66 4.48 -5.73
N ASN A 104 -12.34 4.45 -5.91
CA ASN A 104 -11.44 5.42 -5.29
C ASN A 104 -11.08 6.59 -6.23
N ARG A 105 -11.67 6.68 -7.42
CA ARG A 105 -11.41 7.71 -8.44
C ARG A 105 -9.92 8.00 -8.61
N THR A 106 -9.16 6.96 -8.92
CA THR A 106 -7.72 7.11 -9.13
C THR A 106 -7.44 7.65 -10.54
N PRO A 107 -6.62 8.71 -10.69
CA PRO A 107 -6.25 9.26 -12.00
C PRO A 107 -5.36 8.30 -12.80
N PRO A 108 -5.06 8.62 -14.07
CA PRO A 108 -4.05 7.91 -14.84
C PRO A 108 -2.74 7.76 -14.08
N GLY A 109 -2.05 6.64 -14.25
CA GLY A 109 -0.80 6.32 -13.55
C GLY A 109 -0.95 5.93 -12.06
N VAL A 110 -2.08 6.23 -11.42
CA VAL A 110 -2.36 5.82 -10.03
C VAL A 110 -3.17 4.52 -10.03
N THR A 111 -2.62 3.46 -9.41
CA THR A 111 -3.28 2.16 -9.34
C THR A 111 -3.03 1.51 -7.99
N TYR A 112 -4.10 1.22 -7.25
CA TYR A 112 -4.02 0.66 -5.89
C TYR A 112 -3.88 -0.85 -5.83
N ASN A 113 -4.52 -1.53 -6.78
CA ASN A 113 -4.47 -2.98 -6.96
C ASN A 113 -3.83 -3.25 -8.32
N GLN A 114 -2.64 -3.80 -8.35
CA GLN A 114 -2.00 -4.22 -9.59
C GLN A 114 -1.93 -5.73 -9.65
N VAL A 115 -2.31 -6.32 -10.79
CA VAL A 115 -2.17 -7.77 -11.02
C VAL A 115 -0.89 -7.99 -11.80
N PHE A 116 0.08 -8.66 -11.18
CA PHE A 116 1.28 -9.10 -11.89
C PHE A 116 1.00 -10.46 -12.50
N ILE A 117 1.40 -10.61 -13.75
CA ILE A 117 1.14 -11.80 -14.54
C ILE A 117 2.46 -12.24 -15.16
N GLU A 118 2.80 -13.50 -14.97
CA GLU A 118 3.98 -14.13 -15.55
C GLU A 118 3.58 -15.42 -16.26
N GLU A 119 4.11 -15.61 -17.46
CA GLU A 119 3.93 -16.82 -18.24
C GLU A 119 5.25 -17.60 -18.26
N GLU A 120 5.22 -18.83 -17.75
CA GLU A 120 6.36 -19.73 -17.66
C GLU A 120 6.13 -20.94 -18.57
N GLY A 121 7.18 -21.37 -19.28
CA GLY A 121 7.15 -22.55 -20.14
C GLY A 121 7.31 -22.24 -21.62
N THR A 122 7.19 -23.27 -22.45
CA THR A 122 7.28 -23.16 -23.91
C THR A 122 6.05 -23.77 -24.55
N PHE A 123 5.54 -23.14 -25.60
CA PHE A 123 4.36 -23.63 -26.32
C PHE A 123 4.56 -25.09 -26.75
N PRO A 124 3.59 -26.01 -26.49
CA PRO A 124 2.24 -25.78 -25.97
C PRO A 124 2.09 -25.84 -24.44
N ASN A 125 3.16 -26.13 -23.68
CA ASN A 125 3.14 -26.29 -22.22
C ASN A 125 3.46 -24.96 -21.52
N VAL A 126 2.51 -24.03 -21.56
CA VAL A 126 2.63 -22.72 -20.90
C VAL A 126 1.77 -22.72 -19.63
N SER A 127 2.29 -22.15 -18.56
CA SER A 127 1.59 -21.92 -17.30
C SER A 127 1.59 -20.43 -16.96
N ARG A 128 0.50 -19.94 -16.38
CA ARG A 128 0.33 -18.52 -16.03
C ARG A 128 0.23 -18.39 -14.51
N THR A 129 1.07 -17.54 -13.93
CA THR A 129 1.01 -17.17 -12.52
C THR A 129 0.47 -15.75 -12.40
N ASN A 130 -0.65 -15.59 -11.69
CA ASN A 130 -1.25 -14.28 -11.42
C ASN A 130 -1.07 -13.95 -9.94
N ILE A 131 -0.54 -12.76 -9.63
CA ILE A 131 -0.49 -12.24 -8.27
C ILE A 131 -1.06 -10.82 -8.19
N PRO A 132 -2.28 -10.66 -7.68
CA PRO A 132 -2.79 -9.34 -7.33
C PRO A 132 -2.08 -8.82 -6.09
N ARG A 133 -1.53 -7.61 -6.17
CA ARG A 133 -0.77 -6.99 -5.10
C ARG A 133 -1.41 -5.63 -4.74
N PRO A 134 -2.22 -5.59 -3.66
CA PRO A 134 -2.70 -4.35 -3.04
C PRO A 134 -1.60 -3.72 -2.16
N CYS A 135 -1.93 -2.64 -1.43
CA CYS A 135 -1.19 -2.29 -0.22
C CYS A 135 -1.35 -3.40 0.82
N MET A 136 -0.24 -3.76 1.48
CA MET A 136 -0.20 -4.88 2.42
C MET A 136 -0.66 -4.51 3.84
N HIS A 137 -0.88 -3.22 4.12
CA HIS A 137 -1.23 -2.68 5.44
C HIS A 137 -0.43 -3.31 6.59
N CYS A 138 0.90 -3.30 6.42
CA CYS A 138 1.90 -3.85 7.32
C CYS A 138 1.68 -3.48 8.79
N ASP A 139 1.88 -4.44 9.70
CA ASP A 139 1.88 -4.18 11.13
C ASP A 139 3.10 -3.36 11.57
N ARG A 140 4.24 -3.54 10.89
CA ARG A 140 5.44 -2.70 11.00
C ARG A 140 5.67 -1.99 9.65
N PRO A 141 4.99 -0.87 9.38
CA PRO A 141 5.05 -0.21 8.08
C PRO A 141 6.32 0.65 7.92
N PRO A 142 7.31 0.25 7.10
CA PRO A 142 8.50 1.08 6.85
C PRO A 142 8.14 2.44 6.24
N CYS A 143 7.04 2.47 5.47
CA CYS A 143 6.54 3.68 4.84
C CYS A 143 5.99 4.73 5.82
N ALA A 144 5.58 4.34 7.03
CA ALA A 144 5.18 5.29 8.07
C ALA A 144 6.40 5.90 8.76
N SER A 145 7.41 5.07 9.02
CA SER A 145 8.65 5.47 9.72
C SER A 145 9.44 6.55 8.97
N VAL A 146 9.35 6.59 7.63
CA VAL A 146 10.07 7.57 6.81
C VAL A 146 9.28 8.86 6.54
N CYS A 147 8.05 9.00 7.04
CA CYS A 147 7.21 10.16 6.72
C CYS A 147 7.52 11.34 7.66
N PRO A 148 8.18 12.42 7.19
CA PRO A 148 8.60 13.52 8.07
C PRO A 148 7.45 14.36 8.62
N VAL A 149 6.32 14.40 7.90
CA VAL A 149 5.12 15.19 8.23
C VAL A 149 3.98 14.35 8.81
N ARG A 150 4.24 13.06 9.08
CA ARG A 150 3.24 12.12 9.64
C ARG A 150 1.93 12.07 8.84
N ALA A 151 2.05 12.19 7.51
CA ALA A 151 0.95 11.96 6.57
C ALA A 151 0.61 10.48 6.44
N THR A 152 1.56 9.58 6.73
CA THR A 152 1.28 8.15 6.92
C THR A 152 1.36 7.82 8.39
N TYR A 153 0.34 7.13 8.90
CA TYR A 153 0.32 6.57 10.24
C TYR A 153 -0.50 5.28 10.26
N LYS A 154 -0.37 4.49 11.33
CA LYS A 154 -1.16 3.27 11.54
C LYS A 154 -2.35 3.61 12.45
N ALA A 155 -3.56 3.34 11.99
CA ALA A 155 -4.76 3.47 12.81
C ALA A 155 -4.89 2.29 13.80
N GLU A 156 -5.78 2.41 14.79
CA GLU A 156 -6.02 1.36 15.80
C GLU A 156 -6.59 0.07 15.18
N ASN A 157 -7.47 0.21 14.18
CA ASN A 157 -7.95 -0.92 13.38
C ASN A 157 -6.84 -1.53 12.46
N GLY A 158 -5.67 -0.90 12.47
CA GLY A 158 -4.43 -1.21 11.78
C GLY A 158 -4.46 -1.08 10.26
N ILE A 159 -5.41 -0.32 9.74
CA ILE A 159 -5.25 0.29 8.43
C ILE A 159 -4.09 1.28 8.53
N VAL A 160 -3.04 1.08 7.73
CA VAL A 160 -2.06 2.14 7.46
C VAL A 160 -2.78 3.24 6.68
N VAL A 161 -3.00 4.40 7.28
CA VAL A 161 -3.71 5.54 6.68
C VAL A 161 -2.73 6.40 5.89
N GLN A 162 -3.21 7.00 4.80
CA GLN A 162 -2.50 8.01 4.02
C GLN A 162 -3.36 9.27 4.02
N ASP A 163 -2.96 10.25 4.81
CA ASP A 163 -3.57 11.57 4.89
C ASP A 163 -3.01 12.42 3.74
N SER A 164 -3.88 12.75 2.79
CA SER A 164 -3.53 13.57 1.63
C SER A 164 -3.26 15.03 2.01
N ASP A 165 -3.92 15.57 3.03
CA ASP A 165 -3.83 16.99 3.39
C ASP A 165 -2.51 17.32 4.10
N ARG A 166 -1.97 16.34 4.83
CA ARG A 166 -0.63 16.46 5.43
C ARG A 166 0.49 16.10 4.46
N CYS A 167 0.19 15.46 3.34
CA CYS A 167 1.21 14.93 2.45
C CYS A 167 1.89 16.05 1.64
N ILE A 168 3.20 16.22 1.84
CA ILE A 168 4.01 17.18 1.08
C ILE A 168 4.61 16.61 -0.22
N GLY A 169 4.30 15.36 -0.55
CA GLY A 169 4.77 14.75 -1.81
C GLY A 169 6.26 14.41 -1.88
N CYS A 170 6.95 14.16 -0.75
CA CYS A 170 8.40 13.86 -0.76
C CYS A 170 8.78 12.49 -1.34
N ARG A 171 7.81 11.57 -1.46
CA ARG A 171 7.94 10.21 -2.04
C ARG A 171 8.87 9.24 -1.31
N TYR A 172 9.45 9.59 -0.15
CA TYR A 172 10.28 8.66 0.64
C TYR A 172 9.52 7.38 1.00
N CYS A 173 8.22 7.52 1.32
CA CYS A 173 7.35 6.38 1.62
C CYS A 173 7.17 5.40 0.45
N MET A 174 7.27 5.86 -0.81
CA MET A 174 7.19 5.00 -1.99
C MET A 174 8.43 4.09 -2.08
N VAL A 175 9.61 4.65 -1.85
CA VAL A 175 10.89 3.93 -1.88
C VAL A 175 11.08 3.01 -0.68
N ALA A 176 10.52 3.39 0.48
CA ALA A 176 10.53 2.54 1.68
C ALA A 176 9.66 1.30 1.55
N CYS A 177 8.59 1.34 0.74
CA CYS A 177 7.67 0.23 0.58
C CYS A 177 8.32 -0.93 -0.20
N PRO A 178 8.57 -2.10 0.42
CA PRO A 178 9.19 -3.23 -0.28
C PRO A 178 8.29 -3.85 -1.35
N TYR A 179 7.00 -3.50 -1.35
CA TYR A 179 6.01 -3.96 -2.31
C TYR A 179 5.74 -2.95 -3.42
N GLY A 180 6.27 -1.71 -3.35
CA GLY A 180 5.95 -0.62 -4.28
C GLY A 180 4.47 -0.23 -4.33
N ALA A 181 3.72 -0.37 -3.23
CA ALA A 181 2.25 -0.23 -3.18
C ALA A 181 1.74 1.20 -2.98
N ARG A 182 2.55 2.17 -3.39
CA ARG A 182 2.26 3.59 -3.31
C ARG A 182 2.51 4.21 -4.67
N SER A 183 1.59 5.07 -5.09
CA SER A 183 1.66 5.82 -6.34
C SER A 183 1.68 7.31 -6.01
N PHE A 184 2.40 8.10 -6.80
CA PHE A 184 2.35 9.55 -6.70
C PHE A 184 1.28 10.09 -7.64
N ASP A 185 0.48 11.03 -7.17
CA ASP A 185 -0.50 11.74 -7.99
C ASP A 185 0.17 12.96 -8.66
N PHE A 186 0.46 12.84 -9.96
CA PHE A 186 1.07 13.91 -10.76
C PHE A 186 0.06 14.98 -11.23
N GLY A 187 -1.24 14.82 -10.95
CA GLY A 187 -2.27 15.74 -11.45
C GLY A 187 -2.79 15.41 -12.84
N GLU A 188 -2.45 14.23 -13.36
CA GLU A 188 -2.98 13.72 -14.64
C GLU A 188 -4.49 13.49 -14.53
N ASN A 189 -5.21 13.70 -15.63
CA ASN A 189 -6.64 13.46 -15.76
C ASN A 189 -6.95 12.62 -17.01
N TYR A 190 -8.17 12.08 -17.08
CA TYR A 190 -8.63 11.31 -18.23
C TYR A 190 -9.25 12.25 -19.27
N ASP A 191 -8.47 12.69 -20.27
CA ASP A 191 -8.91 13.65 -21.30
C ASP A 191 -10.25 13.29 -21.99
N GLU A 192 -10.56 12.00 -22.11
CA GLU A 192 -11.73 11.50 -22.83
C GLU A 192 -12.90 11.07 -21.92
N MET A 193 -12.72 11.05 -20.58
CA MET A 193 -13.78 10.62 -19.65
C MET A 193 -14.51 11.82 -19.05
N LEU A 194 -15.70 12.09 -19.60
CA LEU A 194 -16.62 13.09 -19.06
C LEU A 194 -16.96 12.78 -17.60
N GLY A 195 -16.83 13.80 -16.74
CA GLY A 195 -17.24 13.76 -15.35
C GLY A 195 -16.29 13.09 -14.35
N PHE A 196 -15.10 12.66 -14.79
CA PHE A 196 -14.05 12.25 -13.84
C PHE A 196 -13.61 13.42 -12.95
N GLU A 197 -13.51 14.61 -13.52
CA GLU A 197 -13.07 15.83 -12.82
C GLU A 197 -14.13 16.36 -11.86
N ASP A 198 -15.41 16.09 -12.13
CA ASP A 198 -16.55 16.65 -11.39
C ASP A 198 -16.68 16.15 -9.95
N MET A 199 -16.03 15.02 -9.59
CA MET A 199 -16.19 14.44 -8.26
C MET A 199 -14.88 13.90 -7.70
N GLN A 200 -14.53 14.33 -6.49
CA GLN A 200 -13.29 13.91 -5.83
C GLN A 200 -13.37 12.49 -5.28
N SER A 201 -12.20 11.90 -5.02
CA SER A 201 -12.11 10.59 -4.39
C SER A 201 -12.78 10.60 -3.00
N PRO A 202 -13.63 9.59 -2.69
CA PRO A 202 -14.19 9.43 -1.34
C PRO A 202 -13.14 9.35 -0.23
N GLU A 203 -11.89 8.98 -0.56
CA GLU A 203 -10.83 8.80 0.42
C GLU A 203 -10.37 10.10 1.09
N HIS A 204 -10.67 11.26 0.52
CA HIS A 204 -10.30 12.56 1.09
C HIS A 204 -11.29 13.03 2.17
N GLY A 205 -12.43 12.35 2.33
CA GLY A 205 -13.43 12.64 3.36
C GLY A 205 -14.16 13.98 3.24
N MET A 206 -13.75 14.84 2.29
CA MET A 206 -14.38 16.12 2.00
C MET A 206 -14.40 16.34 0.49
N ASP A 207 -15.54 16.78 -0.03
CA ASP A 207 -15.66 17.19 -1.42
C ASP A 207 -15.19 18.65 -1.57
N ARG A 208 -14.18 18.85 -2.42
CA ARG A 208 -13.63 20.19 -2.74
C ARG A 208 -14.01 20.63 -4.15
N GLY A 209 -15.01 19.98 -4.75
CA GLY A 209 -15.47 20.23 -6.11
C GLY A 209 -14.51 19.66 -7.16
N GLU A 210 -14.45 20.33 -8.30
CA GLU A 210 -13.67 19.86 -9.45
C GLU A 210 -12.20 19.57 -9.11
N ARG A 211 -11.66 18.55 -9.77
CA ARG A 211 -10.28 18.12 -9.60
C ARG A 211 -9.31 19.08 -10.28
N GLU A 212 -8.90 20.11 -9.53
CA GLU A 212 -7.96 21.13 -9.98
C GLU A 212 -6.76 21.27 -9.04
N ASP A 213 -5.64 21.79 -9.57
CA ASP A 213 -4.47 22.12 -8.77
C ASP A 213 -4.80 23.16 -7.68
N GLY A 214 -4.27 22.95 -6.48
CA GLY A 214 -4.56 23.76 -5.30
C GLY A 214 -5.93 23.53 -4.64
N LYS A 215 -6.89 22.88 -5.29
CA LYS A 215 -8.19 22.48 -4.69
C LYS A 215 -8.21 20.99 -4.33
N SER A 216 -7.91 20.14 -5.30
CA SER A 216 -7.75 18.71 -5.09
C SER A 216 -6.35 18.44 -4.52
N PRO A 217 -6.17 17.39 -3.71
CA PRO A 217 -4.86 17.02 -3.18
C PRO A 217 -3.97 16.35 -4.24
N ILE A 218 -3.65 17.11 -5.28
CA ILE A 218 -2.65 16.82 -6.32
C ILE A 218 -1.25 16.93 -5.70
N GLY A 219 -0.27 16.17 -6.22
CA GLY A 219 1.09 16.18 -5.69
C GLY A 219 1.23 15.38 -4.39
N THR A 220 0.25 14.54 -4.07
CA THR A 220 0.25 13.69 -2.87
C THR A 220 0.51 12.23 -3.23
N VAL A 221 1.01 11.47 -2.27
CA VAL A 221 1.13 10.02 -2.43
C VAL A 221 -0.21 9.37 -2.11
N ARG A 222 -0.65 8.48 -2.99
CA ARG A 222 -1.90 7.73 -2.92
C ARG A 222 -1.61 6.23 -2.80
N LYS A 223 -2.50 5.47 -2.16
CA LYS A 223 -2.36 4.01 -1.98
C LYS A 223 -3.70 3.36 -1.64
N CYS A 224 -3.77 2.04 -1.79
CA CYS A 224 -4.89 1.26 -1.27
C CYS A 224 -5.08 1.55 0.23
N ASN A 225 -6.33 1.79 0.60
CA ASN A 225 -6.79 2.22 1.92
C ASN A 225 -7.79 1.20 2.53
N PHE A 226 -7.82 -0.02 1.99
CA PHE A 226 -8.85 -1.05 2.27
C PHE A 226 -10.30 -0.56 2.08
N CYS A 227 -10.51 0.45 1.24
CA CYS A 227 -11.82 1.08 1.04
C CYS A 227 -12.46 1.45 2.38
N PHE A 228 -11.72 2.10 3.29
CA PHE A 228 -12.22 2.42 4.64
C PHE A 228 -13.58 3.14 4.60
N HIS A 229 -13.81 3.99 3.60
CA HIS A 229 -15.07 4.70 3.38
C HIS A 229 -16.26 3.76 3.08
N ARG A 230 -16.00 2.57 2.53
CA ARG A 230 -17.00 1.49 2.39
C ARG A 230 -17.18 0.71 3.69
N LEU A 231 -16.07 0.43 4.39
CA LEU A 231 -16.12 -0.27 5.67
C LEU A 231 -16.96 0.51 6.71
N GLU A 232 -16.87 1.83 6.72
CA GLU A 232 -17.70 2.71 7.57
C GLU A 232 -19.20 2.60 7.26
N ARG A 233 -19.57 2.20 6.04
CA ARG A 233 -20.96 1.90 5.63
C ARG A 233 -21.35 0.44 5.84
N GLY A 234 -20.45 -0.40 6.35
CA GLY A 234 -20.67 -1.84 6.50
C GLY A 234 -20.57 -2.62 5.18
N GLU A 235 -19.98 -2.04 4.14
CA GLU A 235 -19.75 -2.68 2.85
C GLU A 235 -18.35 -3.30 2.77
N GLU A 236 -18.19 -4.38 2.01
CA GLU A 236 -16.86 -4.93 1.71
C GLU A 236 -16.04 -4.01 0.79
N PRO A 237 -14.70 -4.13 0.74
CA PRO A 237 -13.91 -3.41 -0.23
C PRO A 237 -14.33 -3.74 -1.67
N ALA A 238 -14.39 -2.75 -2.56
CA ALA A 238 -14.88 -2.94 -3.94
C ALA A 238 -14.15 -4.05 -4.71
N CYS A 239 -12.84 -4.20 -4.45
CA CYS A 239 -12.04 -5.24 -5.08
C CYS A 239 -12.33 -6.68 -4.62
N VAL A 240 -12.99 -6.83 -3.47
CA VAL A 240 -13.45 -8.11 -2.91
C VAL A 240 -14.80 -8.45 -3.52
N GLU A 241 -15.77 -7.53 -3.43
CA GLU A 241 -17.13 -7.70 -3.95
C GLU A 241 -17.17 -8.01 -5.46
N THR A 242 -16.27 -7.40 -6.24
CA THR A 242 -16.24 -7.57 -7.70
C THR A 242 -15.34 -8.73 -8.17
N CYS A 243 -14.78 -9.52 -7.26
CA CYS A 243 -13.85 -10.58 -7.63
C CYS A 243 -14.59 -11.79 -8.24
N ILE A 244 -14.59 -11.90 -9.57
CA ILE A 244 -15.30 -12.98 -10.30
C ILE A 244 -14.88 -14.41 -9.91
N GLY A 245 -13.69 -14.58 -9.36
CA GLY A 245 -13.17 -15.89 -8.94
C GLY A 245 -13.39 -16.19 -7.47
N ASP A 246 -14.00 -15.27 -6.70
CA ASP A 246 -14.06 -15.31 -5.24
C ASP A 246 -12.69 -15.63 -4.62
N ALA A 247 -11.66 -15.00 -5.18
CA ALA A 247 -10.27 -15.21 -4.79
C ALA A 247 -9.90 -14.33 -3.59
N ARG A 248 -10.60 -13.22 -3.35
CA ARG A 248 -10.29 -12.25 -2.30
C ARG A 248 -11.29 -12.38 -1.16
N TYR A 249 -10.79 -12.39 0.07
CA TYR A 249 -11.58 -12.41 1.30
C TYR A 249 -11.11 -11.26 2.18
N PHE A 250 -12.03 -10.55 2.81
CA PHE A 250 -11.71 -9.42 3.69
C PHE A 250 -12.52 -9.50 4.97
N GLY A 251 -11.91 -9.12 6.10
CA GLY A 251 -12.52 -9.35 7.40
C GLY A 251 -11.58 -9.09 8.57
N ASP A 252 -12.09 -9.35 9.77
CA ASP A 252 -11.36 -9.19 11.02
C ASP A 252 -10.45 -10.41 11.27
N LEU A 253 -9.15 -10.18 11.41
CA LEU A 253 -8.16 -11.19 11.77
C LEU A 253 -8.23 -11.60 13.24
N ASN A 254 -8.73 -10.72 14.12
CA ASN A 254 -8.85 -10.98 15.56
C ASN A 254 -10.08 -11.84 15.88
N ASP A 255 -11.10 -11.86 15.02
CA ASP A 255 -12.24 -12.76 15.15
C ASP A 255 -11.88 -14.17 14.65
N PRO A 256 -11.74 -15.17 15.53
CA PRO A 256 -11.38 -16.54 15.14
C PRO A 256 -12.46 -17.23 14.31
N GLU A 257 -13.72 -16.75 14.37
CA GLU A 257 -14.80 -17.31 13.57
C GLU A 257 -14.85 -16.75 12.15
N SER A 258 -14.15 -15.63 11.89
CA SER A 258 -14.11 -15.00 10.58
C SER A 258 -13.46 -15.91 9.53
N THR A 259 -13.97 -15.86 8.31
CA THR A 259 -13.40 -16.60 7.18
C THR A 259 -11.95 -16.21 6.94
N VAL A 260 -11.61 -14.93 7.10
CA VAL A 260 -10.25 -14.42 6.90
C VAL A 260 -9.28 -14.98 7.94
N SER A 261 -9.64 -15.00 9.22
CA SER A 261 -8.79 -15.54 10.29
C SER A 261 -8.50 -17.04 10.09
N LYS A 262 -9.54 -17.81 9.74
CA LYS A 262 -9.43 -19.24 9.41
C LYS A 262 -8.54 -19.49 8.19
N LEU A 263 -8.70 -18.70 7.13
CA LEU A 263 -7.89 -18.85 5.91
C LEU A 263 -6.44 -18.39 6.12
N ALA A 264 -6.20 -17.31 6.86
CA ALA A 264 -4.87 -16.80 7.16
C ALA A 264 -4.05 -17.77 8.03
N SER A 265 -4.72 -18.57 8.86
CA SER A 265 -4.10 -19.61 9.71
C SER A 265 -3.91 -20.96 9.00
N SER A 266 -4.34 -21.07 7.73
CA SER A 266 -4.21 -22.29 6.94
C SER A 266 -2.74 -22.61 6.62
N SER A 267 -2.39 -23.89 6.50
CA SER A 267 -1.06 -24.33 6.04
C SER A 267 -0.75 -23.93 4.59
N ARG A 268 -1.76 -23.50 3.83
CA ARG A 268 -1.62 -22.92 2.49
C ARG A 268 -1.22 -21.44 2.51
N ALA A 269 -1.37 -20.77 3.65
CA ALA A 269 -1.15 -19.34 3.77
C ALA A 269 0.34 -18.99 3.80
N PHE A 270 0.68 -17.88 3.15
CA PHE A 270 1.99 -17.25 3.23
C PHE A 270 1.84 -15.74 3.06
N ARG A 271 2.87 -14.98 3.46
CA ARG A 271 2.96 -13.53 3.22
C ARG A 271 4.10 -13.25 2.26
N LEU A 272 4.01 -12.11 1.58
CA LEU A 272 5.06 -11.68 0.66
C LEU A 272 6.21 -11.02 1.42
N LYS A 273 7.42 -11.26 0.95
CA LYS A 273 8.66 -10.63 1.44
C LYS A 273 8.80 -10.65 2.96
N GLU A 274 8.61 -11.82 3.58
CA GLU A 274 8.70 -11.97 5.03
C GLU A 274 10.09 -11.60 5.58
N GLU A 275 11.13 -11.62 4.73
CA GLU A 275 12.50 -11.21 5.07
C GLU A 275 12.66 -9.74 5.48
N TYR A 276 11.66 -8.88 5.29
CA TYR A 276 11.70 -7.49 5.74
C TYR A 276 11.00 -7.27 7.08
N GLY A 277 10.46 -8.31 7.71
CA GLY A 277 9.79 -8.24 9.02
C GLY A 277 8.62 -7.25 9.10
N THR A 278 8.05 -6.83 7.97
CA THR A 278 6.98 -5.80 7.97
C THR A 278 5.63 -6.30 8.52
N GLU A 279 5.52 -7.61 8.78
CA GLU A 279 4.31 -8.28 9.22
C GLU A 279 3.06 -7.88 8.39
N PRO A 280 3.01 -8.21 7.10
CA PRO A 280 1.87 -7.90 6.23
C PRO A 280 0.53 -8.45 6.74
N ARG A 281 -0.55 -7.69 6.52
CA ARG A 281 -1.94 -8.11 6.83
C ARG A 281 -2.69 -8.66 5.62
N VAL A 282 -2.02 -8.72 4.48
CA VAL A 282 -2.52 -9.40 3.28
C VAL A 282 -1.79 -10.73 3.15
N TYR A 283 -2.57 -11.81 3.18
CA TYR A 283 -2.11 -13.18 3.11
C TYR A 283 -2.46 -13.76 1.75
N TYR A 284 -1.64 -14.69 1.26
CA TYR A 284 -1.87 -15.39 0.01
C TYR A 284 -2.01 -16.89 0.27
N LEU A 285 -2.88 -17.57 -0.47
CA LEU A 285 -2.99 -19.03 -0.46
C LEU A 285 -2.42 -19.62 -1.75
N ARG A 286 -1.62 -20.68 -1.60
CA ARG A 286 -1.02 -21.45 -2.71
C ARG A 286 -1.75 -22.76 -3.01
#